data_AF-A0A7C2RH17-F1
#
_entry.id   AF-A0A7C2RH17-F1
#
_cell.length_a   1.000
_cell.length_b   1.000
_cell.length_c   1.000
_cell.angle_alpha   90.00
_cell.angle_beta   90.00
_cell.angle_gamma   90.00
#
_symmetry.space_group_name_H-M   'P 1'
#
loop_
_entity.id
_entity.type
_entity.pdbx_description
1 polymer ?
#
loop_
_entity_poly.entity_id
_entity_poly.type
_entity_poly.pdbx_seq_one_letter_code
_entity_poly.pdbx_strand_id
1 'polypeptide(L)'
;MAAEFLSSVGTSYQVDRILSEAVNEIVLLSPSMKLHESILLRLQQADQRNVRITLLYGRERNQTRGQKWYRDLKNLRILYHDKLNACVYRNEKELILTSMGLSDLGSGIFSDMGVLIARLRDRKAFDDGIYEQEVLIESAEEVFAGKNYVRIEEKTHPEELIRDMPFLTYFGIEDRTLVNGKVKAPSGKFYTPEMELYHDGTIKYQGFKKTRQRHGEWIFYTYEGFVREVVIYENGNYVNKIFCDYENPARAISKYYLLFGIGNSVKKLYDRNISELYFDSLVEDFTGSDRTKLFYHIERFIGKRAIFEQPVTFQDMVDQLYRAMYE
;
A
#
# COMPACT_ATOMS: atom_id res chain seq x y z
N MET A 1 24.85 5.64 0.06
CA MET A 1 25.16 4.47 -0.77
C MET A 1 23.83 3.85 -1.16
N ALA A 2 23.68 3.46 -2.42
CA ALA A 2 22.46 2.88 -2.96
C ALA A 2 22.38 1.37 -2.65
N ALA A 3 21.28 0.75 -3.09
CA ALA A 3 21.00 -0.68 -3.04
C ALA A 3 22.21 -1.58 -3.35
N GLU A 4 22.36 -2.66 -2.58
CA GLU A 4 23.55 -3.51 -2.56
C GLU A 4 23.28 -4.82 -3.31
N PHE A 5 24.10 -5.14 -4.31
CA PHE A 5 24.01 -6.41 -5.07
C PHE A 5 24.73 -7.55 -4.32
N LEU A 6 24.13 -8.74 -4.31
CA LEU A 6 24.53 -9.86 -3.46
C LEU A 6 24.77 -11.15 -4.26
N SER A 7 25.81 -11.87 -3.88
CA SER A 7 26.01 -13.29 -4.24
C SER A 7 25.06 -14.20 -3.45
N SER A 8 25.02 -15.51 -3.74
CA SER A 8 24.21 -16.48 -2.99
C SER A 8 24.54 -16.50 -1.49
N VAL A 9 25.82 -16.37 -1.12
CA VAL A 9 26.27 -16.31 0.29
C VAL A 9 25.79 -15.01 0.96
N GLY A 10 25.94 -13.87 0.28
CA GLY A 10 25.43 -12.59 0.78
C GLY A 10 23.91 -12.60 0.93
N THR A 11 23.20 -13.13 -0.07
CA THR A 11 21.75 -13.31 -0.07
C THR A 11 21.29 -14.14 1.12
N SER A 12 21.87 -15.33 1.33
CA SER A 12 21.49 -16.20 2.44
C SER A 12 21.78 -15.59 3.81
N TYR A 13 22.85 -14.79 3.95
CA TYR A 13 23.13 -14.02 5.17
C TYR A 13 22.09 -12.92 5.40
N GLN A 14 21.75 -12.14 4.36
CA GLN A 14 20.79 -11.05 4.50
C GLN A 14 19.35 -11.53 4.79
N VAL A 15 18.93 -12.69 4.25
CA VAL A 15 17.63 -13.28 4.62
C VAL A 15 17.61 -13.67 6.10
N ASP A 16 18.67 -14.30 6.62
CA ASP A 16 18.76 -14.63 8.04
C ASP A 16 18.80 -13.38 8.94
N ARG A 17 19.49 -12.32 8.50
CA ARG A 17 19.53 -11.01 9.19
C ARG A 17 18.15 -10.35 9.22
N ILE A 18 17.46 -10.25 8.08
CA ILE A 18 16.13 -9.64 7.96
C ILE A 18 15.14 -10.28 8.95
N LEU A 19 15.16 -11.62 9.08
CA LEU A 19 14.30 -12.35 10.01
C LEU A 19 14.71 -12.22 11.49
N SER A 20 16.02 -12.12 11.74
CA SER A 20 16.58 -12.00 13.09
C SER A 20 16.40 -10.59 13.68
N GLU A 21 16.59 -9.55 12.88
CA GLU A 21 16.54 -8.14 13.30
C GLU A 21 15.15 -7.49 13.16
N ALA A 22 14.15 -8.23 12.65
CA ALA A 22 12.76 -7.76 12.59
C ALA A 22 12.18 -7.49 13.98
N VAL A 23 11.58 -6.31 14.13
CA VAL A 23 10.97 -5.83 15.38
C VAL A 23 9.45 -5.75 15.25
N ASN A 24 8.94 -5.25 14.12
CA ASN A 24 7.51 -5.00 13.93
C ASN A 24 6.88 -6.08 13.04
N GLU A 25 7.50 -6.35 11.88
CA GLU A 25 6.94 -7.24 10.88
C GLU A 25 8.00 -8.04 10.11
N ILE A 26 7.58 -9.18 9.59
CA ILE A 26 8.27 -10.00 8.58
C ILE A 26 7.26 -10.25 7.47
N VAL A 27 7.63 -9.99 6.22
CA VAL A 27 6.81 -10.38 5.06
C VAL A 27 7.66 -11.17 4.08
N LEU A 28 7.16 -12.34 3.69
CA LEU A 28 7.83 -13.29 2.81
C LEU A 28 6.93 -13.67 1.64
N LEU A 29 7.33 -13.28 0.44
CA LEU A 29 6.76 -13.75 -0.82
C LEU A 29 7.68 -14.84 -1.38
N SER A 30 7.15 -16.02 -1.65
CA SER A 30 7.90 -17.08 -2.33
C SER A 30 6.99 -17.98 -3.18
N PRO A 31 7.41 -18.48 -4.36
CA PRO A 31 6.58 -19.38 -5.15
C PRO A 31 6.35 -20.76 -4.51
N SER A 32 7.02 -21.05 -3.38
CA SER A 32 7.07 -22.35 -2.70
C SER A 32 6.82 -22.19 -1.20
N MET A 33 5.98 -23.07 -0.63
CA MET A 33 5.80 -23.21 0.83
C MET A 33 6.83 -24.13 1.51
N LYS A 34 7.87 -24.57 0.79
CA LYS A 34 8.97 -25.33 1.40
C LYS A 34 9.93 -24.35 2.07
N LEU A 35 10.14 -24.52 3.37
CA LEU A 35 11.01 -23.67 4.18
C LEU A 35 12.21 -24.50 4.68
N HIS A 36 13.40 -23.92 4.67
CA HIS A 36 14.58 -24.46 5.31
C HIS A 36 14.43 -24.43 6.84
N GLU A 37 15.09 -25.33 7.57
CA GLU A 37 14.93 -25.44 9.02
C GLU A 37 15.35 -24.16 9.77
N SER A 38 16.38 -23.45 9.29
CA SER A 38 16.75 -22.15 9.85
C SER A 38 15.62 -21.12 9.73
N ILE A 39 14.91 -21.06 8.59
CA ILE A 39 13.75 -20.17 8.42
C ILE A 39 12.68 -20.50 9.46
N LEU A 40 12.33 -21.78 9.64
CA LEU A 40 11.35 -22.22 10.63
C LEU A 40 11.72 -21.76 12.05
N LEU A 41 12.99 -21.92 12.43
CA LEU A 41 13.51 -21.45 13.71
C LEU A 41 13.43 -19.92 13.85
N ARG A 42 13.77 -19.16 12.80
CA ARG A 42 13.64 -17.69 12.83
C ARG A 42 12.18 -17.24 12.95
N LEU A 43 11.24 -17.88 12.26
CA LEU A 43 9.82 -17.57 12.38
C LEU A 43 9.27 -17.89 13.78
N GLN A 44 9.72 -18.98 14.42
CA GLN A 44 9.40 -19.29 15.82
C GLN A 44 9.96 -18.24 16.78
N GLN A 45 11.23 -17.83 16.59
CA GLN A 45 11.87 -16.76 17.38
C GLN A 45 11.17 -15.41 17.19
N ALA A 46 10.64 -15.13 15.99
CA ALA A 46 9.91 -13.90 15.69
C ALA A 46 8.49 -13.90 16.31
N ASP A 47 7.77 -15.03 16.27
CA ASP A 47 6.47 -15.18 16.94
C ASP A 47 6.58 -14.99 18.46
N GLN A 48 7.65 -15.49 19.08
CA GLN A 48 7.95 -15.28 20.50
C GLN A 48 8.20 -13.80 20.85
N ARG A 49 8.74 -13.01 19.91
CA ARG A 49 8.89 -11.55 20.03
C ARG A 49 7.60 -10.77 19.71
N ASN A 50 6.51 -11.45 19.32
CA ASN A 50 5.27 -10.87 18.78
C ASN A 50 5.46 -10.05 17.48
N VAL A 51 6.47 -10.37 16.68
CA VAL A 51 6.65 -9.82 15.32
C VAL A 51 5.50 -10.32 14.44
N ARG A 52 4.91 -9.44 13.62
CA ARG A 52 3.81 -9.76 12.70
C ARG A 52 4.33 -10.42 11.41
N ILE A 53 4.09 -11.72 11.23
CA ILE A 53 4.63 -12.52 10.12
C ILE A 53 3.55 -12.75 9.05
N THR A 54 3.76 -12.25 7.82
CA THR A 54 2.94 -12.60 6.65
C THR A 54 3.75 -13.44 5.66
N LEU A 55 3.23 -14.60 5.27
CA LEU A 55 3.83 -15.48 4.26
C LEU A 55 2.85 -15.64 3.09
N LEU A 56 3.18 -15.10 1.93
CA LEU A 56 2.41 -15.23 0.69
C LEU A 56 3.09 -16.23 -0.26
N TYR A 57 2.35 -17.25 -0.71
CA TYR A 57 2.86 -18.27 -1.63
C TYR A 57 2.11 -18.38 -2.95
N GLY A 58 2.79 -18.87 -3.98
CA GLY A 58 2.26 -19.00 -5.34
C GLY A 58 2.12 -20.44 -5.86
N ARG A 59 1.97 -20.55 -7.19
CA ARG A 59 1.90 -21.81 -7.96
C ARG A 59 0.73 -22.71 -7.59
N GLU A 60 0.88 -23.60 -6.60
CA GLU A 60 -0.13 -24.58 -6.22
C GLU A 60 -0.76 -24.26 -4.87
N ARG A 61 -2.09 -24.07 -4.84
CA ARG A 61 -2.85 -23.78 -3.61
C ARG A 61 -2.65 -24.80 -2.48
N ASN A 62 -2.43 -26.07 -2.81
CA ASN A 62 -2.51 -27.16 -1.84
C ASN A 62 -1.19 -27.45 -1.06
N GLN A 63 -0.15 -26.63 -1.21
CA GLN A 63 1.16 -26.87 -0.60
C GLN A 63 1.19 -26.85 0.94
N THR A 64 0.19 -26.28 1.61
CA THR A 64 0.03 -26.35 3.08
C THR A 64 -0.43 -27.73 3.56
N ARG A 65 -0.94 -28.60 2.66
CA ARG A 65 -1.46 -29.93 3.00
C ARG A 65 -0.36 -30.81 3.60
N GLY A 66 -0.62 -31.38 4.77
CA GLY A 66 0.33 -32.22 5.52
C GLY A 66 1.31 -31.44 6.41
N GLN A 67 1.51 -30.14 6.17
CA GLN A 67 2.35 -29.31 7.02
C GLN A 67 1.65 -28.96 8.36
N LYS A 68 2.44 -28.83 9.43
CA LYS A 68 1.94 -28.54 10.80
C LYS A 68 2.66 -27.39 11.52
N TRP A 69 3.90 -27.07 11.16
CA TRP A 69 4.76 -26.11 11.87
C TRP A 69 4.14 -24.72 12.09
N TYR A 70 3.22 -24.31 11.22
CA TYR A 70 2.59 -22.99 11.24
C TYR A 70 1.46 -22.86 12.27
N ARG A 71 0.90 -23.98 12.76
CA ARG A 71 -0.38 -24.00 13.49
C ARG A 71 -0.30 -23.34 14.86
N ASP A 72 0.85 -23.41 15.50
CA ASP A 72 1.08 -22.88 16.86
C ASP A 72 1.62 -21.44 16.85
N LEU A 73 1.96 -20.91 15.67
CA LEU A 73 2.46 -19.54 15.49
C LEU A 73 1.28 -18.56 15.53
N LYS A 74 1.27 -17.69 16.55
CA LYS A 74 0.13 -16.84 16.90
C LYS A 74 0.05 -15.61 16.01
N ASN A 75 1.21 -15.07 15.66
CA ASN A 75 1.46 -13.88 14.86
C ASN A 75 1.84 -14.25 13.42
N LEU A 76 1.28 -15.33 12.86
CA LEU A 76 1.50 -15.75 11.46
C LEU A 76 0.21 -15.68 10.64
N ARG A 77 0.28 -15.12 9.43
CA ARG A 77 -0.73 -15.19 8.37
C ARG A 77 -0.13 -15.88 7.15
N ILE A 78 -0.83 -16.87 6.60
CA ILE A 78 -0.45 -17.53 5.34
C ILE A 78 -1.50 -17.22 4.27
N LEU A 79 -1.02 -16.74 3.13
CA LEU A 79 -1.79 -16.29 1.98
C LEU A 79 -1.38 -17.04 0.71
N TYR A 80 -2.28 -17.18 -0.24
CA TYR A 80 -2.04 -17.81 -1.55
C TYR A 80 -2.43 -16.89 -2.71
N HIS A 81 -1.57 -16.77 -3.71
CA HIS A 81 -1.85 -16.05 -4.96
C HIS A 81 -1.29 -16.83 -6.15
N ASP A 82 -2.16 -17.37 -6.99
CA ASP A 82 -1.85 -18.28 -8.11
C ASP A 82 -0.62 -17.85 -8.95
N LYS A 83 -0.57 -16.58 -9.35
CA LYS A 83 0.43 -15.97 -10.23
C LYS A 83 1.72 -15.50 -9.54
N LEU A 84 1.89 -15.70 -8.22
CA LEU A 84 3.14 -15.30 -7.57
C LEU A 84 4.31 -16.19 -8.03
N ASN A 85 5.30 -15.57 -8.69
CA ASN A 85 6.56 -16.22 -9.08
C ASN A 85 7.82 -15.42 -8.66
N ALA A 86 7.71 -14.53 -7.67
CA ALA A 86 8.83 -13.75 -7.13
C ALA A 86 9.25 -14.23 -5.73
N CYS A 87 10.55 -14.13 -5.42
CA CYS A 87 11.08 -14.26 -4.07
C CYS A 87 11.43 -12.87 -3.52
N VAL A 88 10.63 -12.37 -2.58
CA VAL A 88 10.85 -11.08 -1.91
C VAL A 88 10.69 -11.26 -0.41
N TYR A 89 11.69 -10.83 0.35
CA TYR A 89 11.73 -11.00 1.80
C TYR A 89 12.02 -9.65 2.46
N ARG A 90 11.24 -9.27 3.49
CA ARG A 90 11.38 -7.95 4.13
C ARG A 90 11.06 -7.95 5.62
N ASN A 91 11.55 -6.91 6.30
CA ASN A 91 11.08 -6.44 7.60
C ASN A 91 10.76 -4.94 7.52
N GLU A 92 10.62 -4.24 8.66
CA GLU A 92 10.32 -2.80 8.68
C GLU A 92 11.48 -1.88 8.23
N LYS A 93 12.69 -2.41 8.01
CA LYS A 93 13.91 -1.66 7.68
C LYS A 93 14.49 -2.00 6.30
N GLU A 94 14.43 -3.26 5.89
CA GLU A 94 15.15 -3.80 4.74
C GLU A 94 14.28 -4.78 3.93
N LEU A 95 14.51 -4.78 2.61
CA LEU A 95 13.80 -5.58 1.60
C LEU A 95 14.86 -6.21 0.69
N ILE A 96 14.82 -7.52 0.48
CA ILE A 96 15.64 -8.22 -0.52
C ILE A 96 14.75 -8.82 -1.62
N LEU A 97 15.07 -8.51 -2.87
CA LEU A 97 14.57 -9.20 -4.07
C LEU A 97 15.65 -10.19 -4.51
N THR A 98 15.29 -11.45 -4.77
CA THR A 98 16.27 -12.51 -5.08
C THR A 98 15.69 -13.61 -5.98
N SER A 99 16.56 -14.47 -6.51
CA SER A 99 16.19 -15.78 -7.06
C SER A 99 16.06 -16.88 -5.99
N MET A 100 16.73 -16.74 -4.84
CA MET A 100 16.82 -17.77 -3.80
C MET A 100 15.45 -18.09 -3.20
N GLY A 101 15.07 -19.37 -3.16
CA GLY A 101 13.87 -19.83 -2.47
C GLY A 101 14.09 -20.04 -0.96
N LEU A 102 13.00 -20.00 -0.19
CA LEU A 102 13.04 -20.21 1.26
C LEU A 102 13.49 -21.63 1.67
N SER A 103 13.48 -22.60 0.75
CA SER A 103 14.04 -23.94 0.95
C SER A 103 15.55 -24.02 0.77
N ASP A 104 16.17 -23.01 0.16
CA ASP A 104 17.46 -23.17 -0.53
C ASP A 104 18.61 -22.41 0.19
N LEU A 105 18.29 -21.71 1.29
CA LEU A 105 19.24 -21.00 2.15
C LEU A 105 20.41 -21.89 2.58
N GLY A 106 21.62 -21.34 2.53
CA GLY A 106 22.86 -22.02 2.93
C GLY A 106 23.24 -23.25 2.09
N SER A 107 22.41 -23.70 1.15
CA SER A 107 22.59 -24.98 0.46
C SER A 107 23.82 -25.05 -0.44
N GLY A 108 24.22 -23.92 -1.03
CA GLY A 108 25.29 -23.85 -2.03
C GLY A 108 24.99 -24.56 -3.35
N ILE A 109 23.76 -25.08 -3.54
CA ILE A 109 23.36 -25.87 -4.72
C ILE A 109 23.18 -24.97 -5.94
N PHE A 110 22.74 -23.72 -5.75
CA PHE A 110 22.43 -22.77 -6.81
C PHE A 110 23.23 -21.46 -6.69
N SER A 111 23.61 -20.90 -7.83
CA SER A 111 24.27 -19.60 -7.95
C SER A 111 23.26 -18.45 -7.89
N ASP A 112 22.54 -18.35 -6.77
CA ASP A 112 21.56 -17.30 -6.54
C ASP A 112 22.17 -15.89 -6.47
N MET A 113 21.35 -14.90 -6.78
CA MET A 113 21.70 -13.48 -6.70
C MET A 113 20.58 -12.71 -6.00
N GLY A 114 20.93 -11.57 -5.40
CA GLY A 114 19.97 -10.72 -4.70
C GLY A 114 20.31 -9.24 -4.80
N VAL A 115 19.31 -8.40 -4.53
CA VAL A 115 19.46 -6.95 -4.37
C VAL A 115 18.81 -6.55 -3.06
N LEU A 116 19.62 -5.98 -2.15
CA LEU A 116 19.18 -5.42 -0.88
C LEU A 116 18.83 -3.95 -1.04
N ILE A 117 17.63 -3.57 -0.58
CA ILE A 117 17.08 -2.22 -0.61
C ILE A 117 16.81 -1.81 0.85
N ALA A 118 17.47 -0.75 1.33
CA ALA A 118 17.36 -0.31 2.72
C ALA A 118 16.48 0.94 2.84
N ARG A 119 15.43 0.92 3.67
CA ARG A 119 14.41 2.00 3.82
C ARG A 119 15.02 3.39 4.04
N LEU A 120 16.11 3.45 4.80
CA LEU A 120 16.81 4.70 5.14
C LEU A 120 17.70 5.27 4.02
N ARG A 121 18.00 4.49 2.97
CA ARG A 121 18.92 4.86 1.89
C ARG A 121 18.22 4.93 0.54
N ASP A 122 17.36 3.96 0.27
CA ASP A 122 16.72 3.70 -1.03
C ASP A 122 15.21 3.92 -0.96
N ARG A 123 14.78 4.92 -0.17
CA ARG A 123 13.40 5.19 0.27
C ARG A 123 12.34 4.93 -0.81
N LYS A 124 12.43 5.59 -1.97
CA LYS A 124 11.48 5.40 -3.10
C LYS A 124 11.37 3.93 -3.53
N ALA A 125 12.49 3.26 -3.81
CA ALA A 125 12.50 1.86 -4.25
C ALA A 125 12.02 0.89 -3.15
N PHE A 126 12.28 1.22 -1.87
CA PHE A 126 11.71 0.47 -0.76
C PHE A 126 10.20 0.64 -0.71
N ASP A 127 9.69 1.88 -0.74
CA ASP A 127 8.26 2.19 -0.64
C ASP A 127 7.44 1.67 -1.84
N ASP A 128 7.96 1.81 -3.06
CA ASP A 128 7.39 1.21 -4.28
C ASP A 128 7.35 -0.33 -4.16
N GLY A 129 8.42 -0.93 -3.59
CA GLY A 129 8.53 -2.36 -3.36
C GLY A 129 7.61 -2.90 -2.26
N ILE A 130 7.45 -2.17 -1.14
CA ILE A 130 6.41 -2.44 -0.12
C ILE A 130 5.04 -2.43 -0.80
N TYR A 131 4.79 -1.41 -1.60
CA TYR A 131 3.48 -1.17 -2.17
C TYR A 131 3.02 -2.31 -3.08
N GLU A 132 3.82 -2.75 -4.05
CA GLU A 132 3.44 -3.89 -4.93
C GLU A 132 3.28 -5.21 -4.14
N GLN A 133 3.96 -5.40 -3.00
CA GLN A 133 3.70 -6.53 -2.09
C GLN A 133 2.33 -6.42 -1.41
N GLU A 134 1.94 -5.24 -0.92
CA GLU A 134 0.64 -5.03 -0.29
C GLU A 134 -0.54 -5.29 -1.26
N VAL A 135 -0.41 -4.91 -2.54
CA VAL A 135 -1.42 -5.25 -3.57
C VAL A 135 -1.58 -6.75 -3.76
N LEU A 136 -0.47 -7.49 -3.83
CA LEU A 136 -0.49 -8.96 -3.93
C LEU A 136 -1.05 -9.63 -2.66
N ILE A 137 -0.85 -9.00 -1.50
CA ILE A 137 -1.39 -9.44 -0.19
C ILE A 137 -2.89 -9.15 -0.07
N GLU A 138 -3.38 -8.05 -0.63
CA GLU A 138 -4.81 -7.70 -0.70
C GLU A 138 -5.60 -8.57 -1.69
N SER A 139 -5.00 -8.98 -2.81
CA SER A 139 -5.64 -9.86 -3.80
C SER A 139 -5.52 -11.36 -3.49
N ALA A 140 -4.75 -11.75 -2.47
CA ALA A 140 -4.50 -13.14 -2.12
C ALA A 140 -5.65 -13.81 -1.33
N GLU A 141 -5.78 -15.12 -1.51
CA GLU A 141 -6.64 -15.98 -0.70
C GLU A 141 -5.99 -16.25 0.67
N GLU A 142 -6.73 -16.08 1.76
CA GLU A 142 -6.23 -16.38 3.10
C GLU A 142 -6.36 -17.88 3.43
N VAL A 143 -5.23 -18.53 3.70
CA VAL A 143 -5.11 -19.98 3.93
C VAL A 143 -4.95 -20.32 5.41
N PHE A 144 -4.33 -19.43 6.18
CA PHE A 144 -4.22 -19.54 7.64
C PHE A 144 -4.08 -18.15 8.28
N ALA A 145 -4.71 -17.96 9.43
CA ALA A 145 -4.47 -16.83 10.33
C ALA A 145 -4.27 -17.37 11.75
N GLY A 146 -3.11 -17.08 12.34
CA GLY A 146 -2.82 -17.35 13.75
C GLY A 146 -3.68 -16.46 14.65
N LYS A 147 -3.85 -16.85 15.91
CA LYS A 147 -4.83 -16.21 16.82
C LYS A 147 -4.63 -14.70 17.09
N ASN A 148 -3.44 -14.15 16.83
CA ASN A 148 -3.17 -12.71 16.96
C ASN A 148 -3.44 -11.95 15.65
N TYR A 149 -3.48 -12.64 14.50
CA TYR A 149 -4.19 -12.18 13.31
C TYR A 149 -5.70 -12.37 13.49
N VAL A 150 -6.24 -11.71 14.52
CA VAL A 150 -7.67 -11.45 14.61
C VAL A 150 -8.03 -10.67 13.36
N ARG A 151 -8.84 -11.25 12.46
CA ARG A 151 -9.63 -10.43 11.56
C ARG A 151 -10.45 -9.53 12.46
N ILE A 152 -10.20 -8.22 12.38
CA ILE A 152 -11.25 -7.27 12.72
C ILE A 152 -12.42 -7.70 11.84
N GLU A 153 -13.50 -8.20 12.46
CA GLU A 153 -14.76 -8.23 11.74
C GLU A 153 -15.05 -6.79 11.41
N GLU A 154 -14.95 -6.45 10.13
CA GLU A 154 -15.39 -5.17 9.61
C GLU A 154 -16.91 -5.09 9.77
N LYS A 155 -17.31 -4.74 10.99
CA LYS A 155 -18.01 -3.47 11.17
C LYS A 155 -17.15 -2.38 10.52
N THR A 156 -17.18 -2.37 9.19
CA THR A 156 -17.25 -1.10 8.48
C THR A 156 -18.42 -0.37 9.12
N HIS A 157 -18.22 0.90 9.44
CA HIS A 157 -19.29 1.81 9.78
C HIS A 157 -19.48 2.66 8.52
N PRO A 158 -20.29 2.25 7.51
CA PRO A 158 -20.39 3.00 6.25
C PRO A 158 -20.75 4.47 6.47
N GLU A 159 -21.51 4.78 7.52
CA GLU A 159 -21.90 6.15 7.90
C GLU A 159 -20.72 6.99 8.41
N GLU A 160 -19.74 6.38 9.08
CA GLU A 160 -18.48 7.05 9.46
C GLU A 160 -17.54 7.13 8.26
N LEU A 161 -17.44 6.06 7.47
CA LEU A 161 -16.64 6.04 6.24
C LEU A 161 -17.11 7.09 5.24
N ILE A 162 -18.41 7.21 4.95
CA ILE A 162 -18.94 8.19 3.97
C ILE A 162 -18.85 9.64 4.46
N ARG A 163 -18.75 9.85 5.78
CA ARG A 163 -18.49 11.18 6.37
C ARG A 163 -17.04 11.60 6.18
N ASP A 164 -16.10 10.66 6.19
CA ASP A 164 -14.66 10.93 6.21
C ASP A 164 -13.95 10.61 4.88
N MET A 165 -14.64 9.98 3.94
CA MET A 165 -14.18 9.63 2.59
C MET A 165 -14.31 10.86 1.66
N PRO A 166 -13.21 11.36 1.09
CA PRO A 166 -13.23 12.56 0.25
C PRO A 166 -13.55 12.29 -1.22
N PHE A 167 -13.92 13.38 -1.90
CA PHE A 167 -14.13 13.44 -3.36
C PHE A 167 -15.27 12.55 -3.87
N LEU A 168 -16.27 12.27 -3.02
CA LEU A 168 -17.43 11.42 -3.33
C LEU A 168 -18.17 11.83 -4.62
N THR A 169 -18.27 13.13 -4.88
CA THR A 169 -18.87 13.68 -6.12
C THR A 169 -18.18 13.18 -7.38
N TYR A 170 -16.87 12.96 -7.37
CA TYR A 170 -16.10 12.38 -8.49
C TYR A 170 -16.52 10.93 -8.80
N PHE A 171 -16.95 10.17 -7.78
CA PHE A 171 -17.50 8.82 -7.92
C PHE A 171 -19.01 8.80 -8.27
N GLY A 172 -19.61 9.96 -8.56
CA GLY A 172 -21.05 10.10 -8.83
C GLY A 172 -21.92 9.99 -7.58
N ILE A 173 -21.39 10.45 -6.43
CA ILE A 173 -22.05 10.39 -5.12
C ILE A 173 -22.20 11.83 -4.59
N GLU A 174 -23.38 12.39 -4.81
CA GLU A 174 -23.67 13.80 -4.50
C GLU A 174 -24.12 13.96 -3.04
N ASP A 175 -25.29 13.43 -2.67
CA ASP A 175 -25.89 13.62 -1.32
C ASP A 175 -25.22 12.82 -0.18
N ARG A 176 -24.21 11.99 -0.48
CA ARG A 176 -23.58 11.01 0.45
C ARG A 176 -24.53 10.02 1.13
N THR A 177 -25.79 9.95 0.69
CA THR A 177 -26.84 9.17 1.34
C THR A 177 -26.58 7.66 1.27
N LEU A 178 -26.79 6.98 2.41
CA LEU A 178 -26.65 5.53 2.53
C LEU A 178 -28.02 4.88 2.73
N VAL A 179 -28.22 3.77 2.03
CA VAL A 179 -29.37 2.88 2.18
C VAL A 179 -28.84 1.52 2.62
N ASN A 180 -29.08 1.13 3.87
CA ASN A 180 -28.56 -0.10 4.48
C ASN A 180 -27.03 -0.25 4.30
N GLY A 181 -26.28 0.81 4.62
CA GLY A 181 -24.81 0.83 4.52
C GLY A 181 -24.26 0.85 3.09
N LYS A 182 -25.07 1.24 2.10
CA LYS A 182 -24.67 1.30 0.68
C LYS A 182 -25.09 2.61 0.04
N VAL A 183 -24.21 3.20 -0.74
CA VAL A 183 -24.51 4.34 -1.59
C VAL A 183 -25.30 3.88 -2.80
N LYS A 184 -26.29 4.66 -3.23
CA LYS A 184 -27.07 4.42 -4.45
C LYS A 184 -26.53 5.31 -5.58
N ALA A 185 -25.92 4.70 -6.61
CA ALA A 185 -25.50 5.44 -7.79
C ALA A 185 -26.70 5.88 -8.65
N PRO A 186 -26.55 6.89 -9.53
CA PRO A 186 -27.62 7.33 -10.46
C PRO A 186 -28.22 6.20 -11.31
N SER A 187 -27.43 5.15 -11.61
CA SER A 187 -27.89 3.93 -12.30
C SER A 187 -28.78 2.99 -11.47
N GLY A 188 -29.18 3.39 -10.25
CA GLY A 188 -29.99 2.60 -9.32
C GLY A 188 -29.24 1.44 -8.63
N LYS A 189 -27.98 1.19 -8.99
CA LYS A 189 -27.12 0.16 -8.40
C LYS A 189 -26.59 0.61 -7.03
N PHE A 190 -26.47 -0.34 -6.11
CA PHE A 190 -25.96 -0.11 -4.76
C PHE A 190 -24.49 -0.53 -4.61
N TYR A 191 -23.71 0.32 -3.96
CA TYR A 191 -22.27 0.20 -3.76
C TYR A 191 -21.92 0.34 -2.28
N THR A 192 -21.04 -0.51 -1.76
CA THR A 192 -20.48 -0.38 -0.41
C THR A 192 -19.20 0.46 -0.49
N PRO A 193 -19.09 1.58 0.24
CA PRO A 193 -17.86 2.37 0.30
C PRO A 193 -16.77 1.60 1.06
N GLU A 194 -15.51 1.82 0.69
CA GLU A 194 -14.36 1.16 1.32
C GLU A 194 -13.13 2.06 1.29
N MET A 195 -12.46 2.15 2.44
CA MET A 195 -11.28 2.98 2.63
C MET A 195 -10.41 2.37 3.74
N GLU A 196 -9.11 2.21 3.48
CA GLU A 196 -8.12 1.82 4.49
C GLU A 196 -7.21 3.01 4.79
N LEU A 197 -6.81 3.17 6.05
CA LEU A 197 -5.90 4.24 6.48
C LEU A 197 -4.54 3.65 6.89
N TYR A 198 -3.47 4.39 6.60
CA TYR A 198 -2.16 4.18 7.22
C TYR A 198 -2.20 4.54 8.72
N HIS A 199 -1.16 4.13 9.46
CA HIS A 199 -1.04 4.35 10.91
C HIS A 199 -0.96 5.83 11.33
N ASP A 200 -0.81 6.76 10.39
CA ASP A 200 -0.78 8.20 10.61
C ASP A 200 -2.08 8.90 10.17
N GLY A 201 -3.15 8.12 9.94
CA GLY A 201 -4.47 8.62 9.55
C GLY A 201 -4.62 8.95 8.06
N THR A 202 -3.53 8.96 7.28
CA THR A 202 -3.60 9.17 5.82
C THR A 202 -4.29 8.00 5.13
N ILE A 203 -4.97 8.28 4.02
CA ILE A 203 -5.67 7.27 3.23
C ILE A 203 -4.61 6.41 2.50
N LYS A 204 -4.69 5.08 2.66
CA LYS A 204 -3.90 4.08 1.94
C LYS A 204 -4.54 3.77 0.59
N TYR A 205 -5.84 3.49 0.60
CA TYR A 205 -6.66 3.36 -0.59
C TYR A 205 -8.12 3.73 -0.32
N GLN A 206 -8.86 4.04 -1.38
CA GLN A 206 -10.31 4.21 -1.34
C GLN A 206 -10.98 3.69 -2.62
N GLY A 207 -12.21 3.19 -2.51
CA GLY A 207 -12.98 2.68 -3.65
C GLY A 207 -14.34 2.09 -3.24
N PHE A 208 -14.98 1.38 -4.17
CA PHE A 208 -16.34 0.87 -4.00
C PHE A 208 -16.48 -0.61 -4.33
N LYS A 209 -17.11 -1.37 -3.43
CA LYS A 209 -17.52 -2.76 -3.68
C LYS A 209 -18.95 -2.82 -4.23
N LYS A 210 -19.12 -3.43 -5.41
CA LYS A 210 -20.41 -3.86 -5.96
C LYS A 210 -20.56 -5.35 -5.72
N THR A 211 -21.67 -5.79 -5.14
CA THR A 211 -21.92 -7.22 -4.85
C THR A 211 -20.74 -7.93 -4.15
N ARG A 212 -20.11 -7.25 -3.17
CA ARG A 212 -18.90 -7.67 -2.42
C ARG A 212 -17.58 -7.73 -3.22
N GLN A 213 -17.54 -7.28 -4.47
CA GLN A 213 -16.37 -7.31 -5.35
C GLN A 213 -15.93 -5.87 -5.72
N ARG A 214 -14.62 -5.61 -5.87
CA ARG A 214 -14.11 -4.30 -6.31
C ARG A 214 -14.76 -3.89 -7.66
N HIS A 215 -15.25 -2.66 -7.78
CA HIS A 215 -15.85 -2.13 -9.01
C HIS A 215 -15.61 -0.62 -9.13
N GLY A 216 -15.49 -0.11 -10.36
CA GLY A 216 -15.16 1.28 -10.64
C GLY A 216 -13.68 1.59 -10.41
N GLU A 217 -13.37 2.87 -10.23
CA GLU A 217 -12.03 3.34 -9.87
C GLU A 217 -11.71 3.04 -8.40
N TRP A 218 -10.54 2.47 -8.16
CA TRP A 218 -9.95 2.25 -6.85
C TRP A 218 -8.63 3.02 -6.79
N ILE A 219 -8.56 4.00 -5.91
CA ILE A 219 -7.47 4.97 -5.83
C ILE A 219 -6.53 4.55 -4.72
N PHE A 220 -5.25 4.42 -5.05
CA PHE A 220 -4.22 3.95 -4.13
C PHE A 220 -3.14 5.01 -3.97
N TYR A 221 -2.77 5.28 -2.73
CA TYR A 221 -1.85 6.35 -2.38
C TYR A 221 -0.46 5.79 -2.04
N THR A 222 0.53 6.68 -2.02
CA THR A 222 1.78 6.49 -1.31
C THR A 222 1.58 6.84 0.17
N TYR A 223 2.45 6.32 1.04
CA TYR A 223 2.52 6.74 2.44
C TYR A 223 2.92 8.22 2.63
N GLU A 224 3.35 8.95 1.59
CA GLU A 224 3.52 10.41 1.66
C GLU A 224 2.20 11.16 1.38
N GLY A 225 1.15 10.44 0.98
CA GLY A 225 -0.22 10.95 0.77
C GLY A 225 -0.63 11.05 -0.70
N PHE A 226 0.31 11.03 -1.64
CA PHE A 226 0.04 11.27 -3.07
C PHE A 226 -0.57 10.06 -3.78
N VAL A 227 -1.42 10.26 -4.79
CA VAL A 227 -2.00 9.16 -5.57
C VAL A 227 -0.89 8.47 -6.36
N ARG A 228 -0.59 7.21 -6.06
CA ARG A 228 0.36 6.41 -6.86
C ARG A 228 -0.29 5.91 -8.14
N GLU A 229 -1.54 5.46 -8.03
CA GLU A 229 -2.26 4.86 -9.15
C GLU A 229 -3.76 4.78 -8.90
N VAL A 230 -4.49 4.56 -10.00
CA VAL A 230 -5.90 4.20 -9.98
C VAL A 230 -6.09 2.88 -10.75
N VAL A 231 -6.64 1.88 -10.09
CA VAL A 231 -6.97 0.57 -10.69
C VAL A 231 -8.46 0.53 -10.98
N ILE A 232 -8.82 0.19 -12.21
CA ILE A 232 -10.21 0.10 -12.66
C ILE A 232 -10.65 -1.36 -12.61
N TYR A 233 -11.73 -1.64 -11.90
CA TYR A 233 -12.30 -2.98 -11.76
C TYR A 233 -13.72 -3.07 -12.32
N GLU A 234 -14.06 -4.20 -12.95
CA GLU A 234 -15.44 -4.57 -13.25
C GLU A 234 -15.81 -5.90 -12.56
N ASN A 235 -16.59 -5.77 -11.48
CA ASN A 235 -17.19 -6.90 -10.76
C ASN A 235 -16.10 -7.87 -10.24
N GLY A 236 -15.05 -7.31 -9.65
CA GLY A 236 -13.87 -8.02 -9.14
C GLY A 236 -12.77 -8.25 -10.18
N ASN A 237 -13.07 -8.21 -11.47
CA ASN A 237 -12.08 -8.39 -12.52
C ASN A 237 -11.29 -7.10 -12.73
N TYR A 238 -9.97 -7.21 -12.86
CA TYR A 238 -9.11 -6.12 -13.30
C TYR A 238 -9.44 -5.72 -14.74
N VAL A 239 -9.55 -4.41 -15.00
CA VAL A 239 -9.78 -3.84 -16.35
C VAL A 239 -8.58 -3.00 -16.80
N ASN A 240 -8.08 -2.09 -15.96
CA ASN A 240 -7.01 -1.17 -16.32
C ASN A 240 -6.26 -0.63 -15.08
N LYS A 241 -5.06 -0.05 -15.27
CA LYS A 241 -4.26 0.65 -14.24
C LYS A 241 -3.70 1.96 -14.81
N ILE A 242 -4.05 3.06 -14.16
CA ILE A 242 -3.49 4.39 -14.44
C ILE A 242 -2.38 4.62 -13.42
N PHE A 243 -1.13 4.56 -13.86
CA PHE A 243 0.01 4.99 -13.05
C PHE A 243 0.04 6.52 -12.98
N CYS A 244 0.19 7.07 -11.78
CA CYS A 244 0.39 8.50 -11.55
C CYS A 244 1.88 8.76 -11.35
N ASP A 245 2.59 8.87 -12.47
CA ASP A 245 4.02 9.14 -12.52
C ASP A 245 4.28 10.66 -12.51
N TYR A 246 4.72 11.16 -11.35
CA TYR A 246 4.97 12.59 -11.13
C TYR A 246 6.28 13.08 -11.79
N GLU A 247 7.16 12.16 -12.23
CA GLU A 247 8.46 12.46 -12.84
C GLU A 247 8.37 12.47 -14.39
N ASN A 248 7.26 11.98 -14.97
CA ASN A 248 7.11 11.72 -16.40
C ASN A 248 6.20 12.74 -17.12
N PRO A 249 6.76 13.72 -17.84
CA PRO A 249 5.97 14.76 -18.50
C PRO A 249 5.18 14.27 -19.72
N ALA A 250 5.47 13.08 -20.26
CA ALA A 250 4.78 12.56 -21.44
C ALA A 250 3.38 11.98 -21.14
N ARG A 251 3.02 11.82 -19.85
CA ARG A 251 1.70 11.33 -19.42
C ARG A 251 1.20 12.13 -18.21
N ALA A 252 0.69 13.33 -18.46
CA ALA A 252 0.21 14.23 -17.42
C ALA A 252 -0.86 13.59 -16.51
N ILE A 253 -0.68 13.73 -15.20
CA ILE A 253 -1.62 13.26 -14.17
C ILE A 253 -2.87 14.15 -14.16
N SER A 254 -4.03 13.54 -14.00
CA SER A 254 -5.31 14.24 -13.81
C SER A 254 -5.24 15.22 -12.63
N LYS A 255 -5.68 16.48 -12.84
CA LYS A 255 -5.77 17.49 -11.78
C LYS A 255 -6.60 17.02 -10.57
N TYR A 256 -7.58 16.13 -10.78
CA TYR A 256 -8.31 15.45 -9.70
C TYR A 256 -7.37 14.62 -8.82
N TYR A 257 -6.50 13.79 -9.41
CA TYR A 257 -5.56 12.96 -8.64
C TYR A 257 -4.45 13.79 -7.96
N LEU A 258 -4.12 14.97 -8.50
CA LEU A 258 -3.29 15.96 -7.80
C LEU A 258 -4.02 16.52 -6.56
N LEU A 259 -5.28 16.97 -6.69
CA LEU A 259 -6.11 17.41 -5.57
C LEU A 259 -6.23 16.32 -4.49
N PHE A 260 -6.39 15.06 -4.90
CA PHE A 260 -6.55 13.95 -3.97
C PHE A 260 -5.26 13.71 -3.15
N GLY A 261 -4.08 13.87 -3.77
CA GLY A 261 -2.80 13.81 -3.07
C GLY A 261 -2.56 15.01 -2.14
N ILE A 262 -2.98 16.21 -2.54
CA ILE A 262 -2.91 17.42 -1.70
C ILE A 262 -3.84 17.28 -0.49
N GLY A 263 -5.08 16.80 -0.68
CA GLY A 263 -6.02 16.57 0.41
C GLY A 263 -5.50 15.54 1.42
N ASN A 264 -4.98 14.40 0.96
CA ASN A 264 -4.38 13.42 1.86
C ASN A 264 -3.14 13.98 2.60
N SER A 265 -2.38 14.88 1.96
CA SER A 265 -1.30 15.65 2.60
C SER A 265 -1.80 16.67 3.64
N VAL A 266 -2.94 17.31 3.40
CA VAL A 266 -3.64 18.15 4.39
C VAL A 266 -4.03 17.32 5.62
N LYS A 267 -4.61 16.13 5.42
CA LYS A 267 -4.94 15.21 6.51
C LYS A 267 -3.68 14.83 7.32
N LYS A 268 -2.59 14.48 6.63
CA LYS A 268 -1.28 14.12 7.23
C LYS A 268 -0.67 15.20 8.12
N LEU A 269 -0.78 16.46 7.71
CA LEU A 269 -0.01 17.57 8.28
C LEU A 269 -0.79 18.45 9.27
N TYR A 270 -2.13 18.41 9.20
CA TYR A 270 -3.02 19.29 9.96
C TYR A 270 -4.17 18.57 10.68
N ASP A 271 -4.24 17.23 10.58
CA ASP A 271 -5.30 16.37 11.16
C ASP A 271 -6.73 16.88 10.86
N ARG A 272 -6.94 17.33 9.62
CA ARG A 272 -8.26 17.79 9.15
C ARG A 272 -9.04 16.65 8.53
N ASN A 273 -10.35 16.67 8.75
CA ASN A 273 -11.27 15.99 7.86
C ASN A 273 -11.22 16.69 6.49
N ILE A 274 -11.07 15.91 5.43
CA ILE A 274 -10.89 16.38 4.04
C ILE A 274 -12.08 16.01 3.15
N SER A 275 -13.17 15.51 3.73
CA SER A 275 -14.32 15.05 2.94
C SER A 275 -15.04 16.18 2.21
N GLU A 276 -15.00 17.40 2.74
CA GLU A 276 -15.48 18.64 2.09
C GLU A 276 -14.36 19.42 1.34
N LEU A 277 -13.19 18.82 1.12
CA LEU A 277 -12.10 19.48 0.39
C LEU A 277 -12.34 19.36 -1.12
N TYR A 278 -12.64 20.48 -1.75
CA TYR A 278 -12.89 20.61 -3.19
C TYR A 278 -11.92 21.64 -3.82
N PHE A 279 -12.00 21.82 -5.14
CA PHE A 279 -11.13 22.75 -5.87
C PHE A 279 -11.36 24.21 -5.48
N ASP A 280 -12.61 24.60 -5.29
CA ASP A 280 -13.05 25.94 -4.91
C ASP A 280 -12.87 26.25 -3.43
N SER A 281 -12.59 25.24 -2.59
CA SER A 281 -12.29 25.43 -1.17
C SER A 281 -11.02 26.25 -0.94
N LEU A 282 -11.03 27.11 0.09
CA LEU A 282 -9.87 27.91 0.46
C LEU A 282 -8.80 27.03 1.13
N VAL A 283 -7.53 27.29 0.83
CA VAL A 283 -6.41 26.55 1.45
C VAL A 283 -6.35 26.82 2.96
N GLU A 284 -6.67 28.06 3.38
CA GLU A 284 -6.57 28.50 4.79
C GLU A 284 -7.60 27.86 5.73
N ASP A 285 -8.78 27.46 5.25
CA ASP A 285 -9.77 26.72 6.07
C ASP A 285 -9.16 25.42 6.62
N PHE A 286 -8.32 24.78 5.80
CA PHE A 286 -7.70 23.50 6.09
C PHE A 286 -6.33 23.66 6.76
N THR A 287 -5.44 24.53 6.25
CA THR A 287 -4.08 24.72 6.81
C THR A 287 -4.02 25.64 8.02
N GLY A 288 -5.05 26.47 8.25
CA GLY A 288 -4.92 27.67 9.06
C GLY A 288 -3.82 28.59 8.52
N SER A 289 -3.21 29.38 9.42
CA SER A 289 -2.17 30.37 9.08
C SER A 289 -0.83 29.79 8.59
N ASP A 290 -0.58 28.49 8.76
CA ASP A 290 0.70 27.86 8.39
C ASP A 290 0.58 26.92 7.17
N ARG A 291 0.24 27.48 6.01
CA ARG A 291 0.26 26.78 4.71
C ARG A 291 1.67 26.32 4.27
N THR A 292 2.73 26.81 4.93
CA THR A 292 4.14 26.53 4.60
C THR A 292 4.49 25.04 4.66
N LYS A 293 3.93 24.30 5.63
CA LYS A 293 4.19 22.85 5.79
C LYS A 293 3.65 22.06 4.58
N LEU A 294 2.44 22.38 4.13
CA LEU A 294 1.83 21.76 2.95
C LEU A 294 2.68 22.03 1.69
N PHE A 295 3.09 23.28 1.50
CA PHE A 295 3.93 23.70 0.37
C PHE A 295 5.25 22.91 0.34
N TYR A 296 5.99 22.91 1.46
CA TYR A 296 7.27 22.20 1.58
C TYR A 296 7.13 20.68 1.37
N HIS A 297 6.04 20.07 1.86
CA HIS A 297 5.78 18.63 1.70
C HIS A 297 5.56 18.26 0.23
N ILE A 298 4.75 19.02 -0.50
CA ILE A 298 4.47 18.78 -1.93
C ILE A 298 5.71 19.07 -2.78
N GLU A 299 6.40 20.18 -2.53
CA GLU A 299 7.67 20.53 -3.18
C GLU A 299 8.72 19.42 -3.01
N ARG A 300 8.88 18.93 -1.78
CA ARG A 300 9.79 17.82 -1.47
C ARG A 300 9.40 16.53 -2.20
N PHE A 301 8.11 16.21 -2.32
CA PHE A 301 7.64 15.00 -2.98
C PHE A 301 7.91 15.03 -4.50
N ILE A 302 7.63 16.16 -5.17
CA ILE A 302 7.84 16.31 -6.63
C ILE A 302 9.29 16.69 -7.00
N GLY A 303 10.17 16.91 -6.02
CA GLY A 303 11.57 17.30 -6.24
C GLY A 303 11.80 18.74 -6.73
N LYS A 304 10.77 19.60 -6.73
CA LYS A 304 10.84 21.01 -7.16
C LYS A 304 10.71 21.96 -5.96
N ARG A 305 11.00 23.25 -6.11
CA ARG A 305 11.00 24.21 -4.99
C ARG A 305 10.44 25.57 -5.39
N ALA A 306 9.86 26.27 -4.43
CA ALA A 306 9.23 27.59 -4.58
C ALA A 306 8.24 27.65 -5.75
N ILE A 307 7.36 26.64 -5.87
CA ILE A 307 6.38 26.55 -6.96
C ILE A 307 5.06 27.25 -6.65
N PHE A 308 4.82 27.61 -5.39
CA PHE A 308 3.53 28.13 -4.93
C PHE A 308 3.52 29.66 -4.78
N GLU A 309 2.91 30.33 -5.75
CA GLU A 309 2.67 31.79 -5.75
C GLU A 309 1.45 32.13 -4.88
N GLN A 310 1.57 31.90 -3.57
CA GLN A 310 0.55 32.20 -2.55
C GLN A 310 -0.90 31.75 -2.87
N PRO A 311 -1.15 30.52 -3.35
CA PRO A 311 -2.48 30.07 -3.77
C PRO A 311 -3.55 30.26 -2.70
N VAL A 312 -4.73 30.70 -3.12
CA VAL A 312 -5.88 31.02 -2.24
C VAL A 312 -6.82 29.83 -2.15
N THR A 313 -7.15 29.24 -3.29
CA THR A 313 -7.97 28.02 -3.44
C THR A 313 -7.10 26.79 -3.73
N PHE A 314 -7.65 25.59 -3.53
CA PHE A 314 -6.99 24.37 -4.01
C PHE A 314 -6.94 24.27 -5.54
N GLN A 315 -7.81 24.97 -6.28
CA GLN A 315 -7.72 25.14 -7.73
C GLN A 315 -6.44 25.87 -8.13
N ASP A 316 -6.17 27.03 -7.52
CA ASP A 316 -4.91 27.78 -7.74
C ASP A 316 -3.70 26.89 -7.43
N MET A 317 -3.78 26.14 -6.33
CA MET A 317 -2.70 25.28 -5.86
C MET A 317 -2.44 24.09 -6.80
N VAL A 318 -3.49 23.42 -7.27
CA VAL A 318 -3.38 22.33 -8.24
C VAL A 318 -2.92 22.84 -9.60
N ASP A 319 -3.35 24.04 -10.02
CA ASP A 319 -2.91 24.63 -11.27
C ASP A 319 -1.43 25.01 -11.22
N GLN A 320 -0.96 25.68 -10.16
CA GLN A 320 0.46 25.99 -9.96
C GLN A 320 1.31 24.71 -9.93
N LEU A 321 0.86 23.66 -9.23
CA LEU A 321 1.51 22.35 -9.22
C LEU A 321 1.56 21.69 -10.60
N TYR A 322 0.43 21.70 -11.33
CA TYR A 322 0.33 21.10 -12.65
C TYR A 322 1.24 21.79 -13.66
N ARG A 323 1.27 23.13 -13.68
CA ARG A 323 2.24 23.90 -14.48
C ARG A 323 3.67 23.52 -14.11
N ALA A 324 4.01 23.60 -12.83
CA ALA A 324 5.34 23.28 -12.36
C ALA A 324 5.79 21.84 -12.68
N MET A 325 4.88 20.91 -12.97
CA MET A 325 5.18 19.55 -13.41
C MET A 325 5.27 19.38 -14.93
N TYR A 326 4.46 20.09 -15.72
CA TYR A 326 4.19 19.77 -17.13
C TYR A 326 4.37 20.94 -18.14
N GLU A 327 4.66 22.16 -17.67
CA GLU A 327 4.90 23.37 -18.49
C GLU A 327 6.34 23.89 -18.30
#